data_AF-A0A2M7V543-F1
#
_entry.id   AF-A0A2M7V543-F1
#
_cell.length_a   1.000
_cell.length_b   1.000
_cell.length_c   1.000
_cell.angle_alpha   90.00
_cell.angle_beta   90.00
_cell.angle_gamma   90.00
#
_symmetry.space_group_name_H-M   'P 1'
#
loop_
_entity.id
_entity.type
_entity.pdbx_description
1 polymer ?
#
loop_
_entity_poly.entity_id
_entity_poly.type
_entity_poly.pdbx_seq_one_letter_code
_entity_poly.pdbx_strand_id
1 'polypeptide(L)'
;MPQPDNVVLLERRFHEAWHTLFADRTPFEIAILLIKKRFNHGVVRSATLHAAWQGGEETFTYRYRRDHPPFEPWTFKAPQMRAWHMLFADRSDYSVLHEVVRASRWSPAGYFPMGHIVLAGGGKITYGF
;
A
#
# COMPACT_ATOMS: atom_id res chain seq x y z
N MET A 1 -9.85 -27.04 15.25
CA MET A 1 -9.60 -26.35 13.96
C MET A 1 -8.56 -25.28 14.23
N PRO A 2 -7.43 -25.23 13.49
CA PRO A 2 -6.50 -24.12 13.65
C PRO A 2 -7.21 -22.83 13.25
N GLN A 3 -7.10 -21.79 14.08
CA GLN A 3 -7.53 -20.44 13.68
C GLN A 3 -6.75 -20.06 12.42
N PRO A 4 -7.37 -19.43 11.42
CA PRO A 4 -6.59 -18.84 10.34
C PRO A 4 -5.64 -17.81 10.96
N ASP A 5 -4.33 -18.00 10.78
CA ASP A 5 -3.23 -17.21 11.35
C ASP A 5 -3.24 -15.70 10.95
N ASN A 6 -4.33 -15.23 10.34
CA ASN A 6 -4.50 -13.90 9.79
C ASN A 6 -5.61 -13.07 10.48
N VAL A 7 -6.19 -13.56 11.58
CA VAL A 7 -7.20 -12.79 12.33
C VAL A 7 -6.50 -11.90 13.35
N VAL A 8 -6.25 -10.65 12.97
CA VAL A 8 -5.78 -9.64 13.92
C VAL A 8 -7.00 -9.09 14.68
N LEU A 9 -7.06 -9.33 15.99
CA LEU A 9 -8.04 -8.68 16.86
C LEU A 9 -7.67 -7.18 16.99
N LEU A 10 -8.38 -6.34 16.24
CA LEU A 10 -8.26 -4.89 16.31
C LEU A 10 -9.40 -4.31 17.14
N GLU A 11 -9.10 -3.30 17.96
CA GLU A 11 -10.18 -2.52 18.58
C GLU A 11 -11.07 -1.92 17.48
N ARG A 12 -12.38 -1.91 17.73
CA ARG A 12 -13.38 -1.47 16.76
C ARG A 12 -13.06 -0.13 16.11
N ARG A 13 -12.56 0.85 16.87
CA ARG A 13 -12.18 2.17 16.34
C ARG A 13 -11.08 2.12 15.28
N PHE A 14 -10.11 1.22 15.43
CA PHE A 14 -9.05 1.04 14.42
C PHE A 14 -9.56 0.32 13.18
N HIS A 15 -10.47 -0.65 13.37
CA HIS A 15 -11.16 -1.29 12.25
C HIS A 15 -12.00 -0.28 11.45
N GLU A 16 -12.78 0.58 12.12
CA GLU A 16 -13.57 1.64 11.46
C GLU A 16 -12.68 2.69 10.78
N ALA A 17 -11.55 3.06 11.39
CA ALA A 17 -10.56 3.95 10.78
C ALA A 17 -9.95 3.34 9.51
N TRP A 18 -9.64 2.04 9.54
CA TRP A 18 -9.16 1.31 8.37
C TRP A 18 -10.17 1.36 7.22
N HIS A 19 -11.43 1.02 7.50
CA HIS A 19 -12.52 1.10 6.51
C HIS A 19 -12.75 2.51 5.99
N THR A 20 -12.60 3.53 6.83
CA THR A 20 -12.71 4.93 6.41
C THR A 20 -11.61 5.31 5.40
N LEU A 21 -10.40 4.77 5.55
CA LEU A 21 -9.27 5.05 4.68
C LEU A 21 -9.27 4.23 3.40
N PHE A 22 -9.44 2.92 3.55
CA PHE A 22 -9.17 1.95 2.50
C PHE A 22 -10.42 1.22 2.02
N ALA A 23 -11.56 1.38 2.72
CA ALA A 23 -12.74 0.55 2.55
C ALA A 23 -12.34 -0.95 2.59
N ASP A 24 -12.90 -1.76 1.70
CA ASP A 24 -12.62 -3.20 1.62
C ASP A 24 -11.39 -3.54 0.75
N ARG A 25 -10.44 -2.60 0.59
CA ARG A 25 -9.27 -2.83 -0.26
C ARG A 25 -8.35 -3.90 0.32
N THR A 26 -7.84 -4.74 -0.57
CA THR A 26 -6.79 -5.70 -0.28
C THR A 26 -5.46 -4.99 0.00
N PRO A 27 -4.49 -5.67 0.63
CA PRO A 27 -3.16 -5.11 0.84
C PRO A 27 -2.49 -4.70 -0.48
N PHE A 28 -2.71 -5.46 -1.55
CA PHE A 28 -2.21 -5.16 -2.90
C PHE A 28 -2.79 -3.83 -3.42
N GLU A 29 -4.11 -3.65 -3.33
CA GLU A 29 -4.76 -2.42 -3.76
C GLU A 29 -4.32 -1.20 -2.94
N ILE A 30 -4.13 -1.37 -1.63
CA ILE A 30 -3.61 -0.31 -0.75
C ILE A 30 -2.19 0.08 -1.16
N ALA A 31 -1.31 -0.90 -1.39
CA ALA A 31 0.05 -0.64 -1.84
C ALA A 31 0.06 0.11 -3.18
N ILE A 32 -0.75 -0.31 -4.15
CA ILE A 32 -0.91 0.37 -5.44
C ILE A 32 -1.36 1.81 -5.24
N LEU A 33 -2.35 2.05 -4.39
CA LEU A 33 -2.92 3.36 -4.16
C LEU A 33 -1.91 4.32 -3.48
N LEU A 34 -1.11 3.82 -2.53
CA LEU A 34 0.01 4.57 -1.95
C LEU A 34 1.09 4.89 -2.99
N ILE A 35 1.41 3.93 -3.87
CA ILE A 35 2.36 4.11 -4.97
C ILE A 35 1.85 5.16 -5.98
N LYS A 36 0.58 5.08 -6.40
CA LYS A 36 -0.07 6.02 -7.33
C LYS A 36 -0.05 7.46 -6.79
N LYS A 37 -0.34 7.64 -5.50
CA LYS A 37 -0.23 8.96 -4.86
C LYS A 37 1.19 9.55 -5.03
N ARG A 38 2.23 8.72 -4.92
CA ARG A 38 3.62 9.17 -5.11
C ARG A 38 3.99 9.44 -6.56
N PHE A 39 3.40 8.72 -7.52
CA PHE A 39 3.52 9.05 -8.94
C PHE A 39 3.00 10.46 -9.22
N ASN A 40 1.82 10.81 -8.69
CA ASN A 40 1.23 12.14 -8.87
C ASN A 40 2.09 13.27 -8.26
N HIS A 41 2.87 12.97 -7.23
CA HIS A 41 3.78 13.92 -6.60
C HIS A 41 5.17 13.94 -7.27
N GLY A 42 5.37 13.19 -8.36
CA GLY A 42 6.64 13.14 -9.09
C GLY A 42 7.77 12.42 -8.35
N VAL A 43 7.48 11.68 -7.27
CA VAL A 43 8.51 11.05 -6.43
C VAL A 43 8.91 9.67 -6.98
N VAL A 44 7.96 8.93 -7.56
CA VAL A 44 8.20 7.61 -8.16
C VAL A 44 8.21 7.73 -9.68
N ARG A 45 9.20 7.07 -10.32
CA ARG A 45 9.37 7.00 -11.77
C ARG A 45 8.86 5.70 -12.35
N SER A 46 9.02 4.58 -11.64
CA SER A 46 8.40 3.31 -12.01
C SER A 46 8.21 2.43 -10.79
N ALA A 47 7.23 1.55 -10.83
CA ALA A 47 6.95 0.60 -9.80
C ALA A 47 6.47 -0.71 -10.43
N THR A 48 7.02 -1.81 -9.94
CA THR A 48 6.51 -3.15 -10.17
C THR A 48 6.25 -3.77 -8.81
N LEU A 49 5.07 -4.35 -8.62
CA LEU A 49 4.68 -5.01 -7.39
C LEU A 49 4.02 -6.33 -7.76
N HIS A 50 4.52 -7.41 -7.17
CA HIS A 50 3.95 -8.74 -7.30
C HIS A 50 3.32 -9.12 -5.97
N ALA A 51 2.08 -9.61 -6.03
CA ALA A 51 1.39 -10.22 -4.92
C ALA A 51 1.06 -11.68 -5.24
N ALA A 52 1.14 -12.54 -4.24
CA ALA A 52 0.79 -13.95 -4.33
C ALA A 52 0.00 -14.34 -3.08
N TRP A 53 -1.21 -14.86 -3.24
CA TRP A 53 -2.06 -15.27 -2.13
C TRP A 53 -3.01 -16.40 -2.50
N GLN A 54 -3.02 -17.47 -1.69
CA GLN A 54 -3.96 -18.61 -1.79
C GLN A 54 -4.14 -19.17 -3.22
N GLY A 55 -3.04 -19.28 -3.97
CA GLY A 55 -3.03 -19.83 -5.34
C GLY A 55 -3.36 -18.83 -6.44
N GLY A 56 -3.60 -17.56 -6.11
CA GLY A 56 -3.70 -16.45 -7.06
C GLY A 56 -2.42 -15.60 -7.05
N GLU A 57 -2.06 -15.09 -8.22
CA GLU A 57 -0.96 -14.14 -8.39
C GLU A 57 -1.47 -12.88 -9.10
N GLU A 58 -1.06 -11.72 -8.60
CA GLU A 58 -1.39 -10.43 -9.19
C GLU A 58 -0.11 -9.61 -9.37
N THR A 59 0.00 -8.92 -10.50
CA THR A 59 1.15 -8.07 -10.79
C THR A 59 0.69 -6.69 -11.22
N PHE A 60 1.20 -5.67 -10.52
CA PHE A 60 1.06 -4.28 -10.91
C PHE A 60 2.39 -3.81 -11.48
N THR A 61 2.37 -3.29 -12.70
CA THR A 61 3.52 -2.60 -13.29
C THR A 61 3.09 -1.26 -13.82
N TYR A 62 3.79 -0.22 -13.40
CA TYR A 62 3.62 1.11 -13.93
C TYR A 62 4.96 1.80 -14.11
N ARG A 63 5.09 2.53 -15.22
CA ARG A 63 6.22 3.38 -15.51
C ARG A 63 5.67 4.74 -15.91
N TYR A 64 6.11 5.78 -15.21
CA TYR A 64 5.76 7.14 -15.54
C TYR A 64 6.20 7.44 -16.98
N ARG A 65 5.26 7.97 -17.77
CA ARG A 65 5.49 8.54 -19.09
C ARG A 65 4.89 9.94 -19.11
N ARG A 66 5.54 10.86 -19.81
CA ARG A 66 5.17 12.30 -19.81
C ARG A 66 3.77 12.55 -20.38
N ASP A 67 3.31 11.67 -21.25
CA ASP A 67 2.03 11.69 -21.96
C ASP A 67 0.92 10.94 -21.23
N HIS A 68 1.22 10.24 -20.12
CA HIS A 68 0.18 9.60 -19.34
C HIS A 68 -0.59 10.63 -18.51
N PRO A 69 -1.93 10.58 -18.51
CA PRO A 69 -2.70 11.39 -17.58
C PRO A 69 -2.29 11.03 -16.15
N PRO A 70 -2.23 12.02 -15.23
CA PRO A 70 -2.00 11.73 -13.83
C PRO A 70 -3.08 10.78 -13.32
N PHE A 71 -2.74 9.92 -12.35
CA PHE A 71 -3.76 9.13 -11.69
C PHE A 71 -4.75 10.06 -11.00
N GLU A 72 -5.98 9.60 -10.82
CA GLU A 72 -6.94 10.32 -10.00
C GLU A 72 -6.31 10.59 -8.62
N PRO A 73 -6.22 11.85 -8.19
CA PRO A 73 -5.53 12.21 -6.97
C PRO A 73 -6.27 11.66 -5.75
N TRP A 74 -5.63 10.74 -5.05
CA TRP A 74 -6.13 10.24 -3.78
C TRP A 74 -5.91 11.28 -2.68
N THR A 75 -6.88 12.18 -2.54
CA THR A 75 -6.87 13.28 -1.57
C THR A 75 -7.71 12.91 -0.35
N PHE A 76 -7.15 13.12 0.84
CA PHE A 76 -7.90 12.89 2.07
C PHE A 76 -8.91 14.01 2.33
N LYS A 77 -10.17 13.65 2.54
CA LYS A 77 -11.12 14.55 3.21
C LYS A 77 -10.89 14.48 4.73
N ALA A 78 -11.52 15.38 5.48
CA ALA A 78 -11.33 15.46 6.94
C ALA A 78 -11.49 14.12 7.68
N PRO A 79 -12.46 13.24 7.35
CA PRO A 79 -12.57 11.92 7.97
C PRO A 79 -11.36 11.01 7.69
N GLN A 80 -10.87 10.98 6.45
CA GLN A 80 -9.69 10.19 6.09
C GLN A 80 -8.43 10.71 6.76
N MET A 81 -8.25 12.04 6.90
CA MET A 81 -7.10 12.58 7.62
C MET A 81 -7.09 12.13 9.09
N ARG A 82 -8.25 12.18 9.76
CA ARG A 82 -8.37 11.70 11.15
C ARG A 82 -8.09 10.21 11.26
N ALA A 83 -8.64 9.42 10.35
CA ALA A 83 -8.41 7.98 10.31
C ALA A 83 -6.92 7.65 10.05
N TRP A 84 -6.26 8.38 9.15
CA TRP A 84 -4.81 8.24 8.92
C TRP A 84 -4.03 8.49 10.19
N HIS A 85 -4.28 9.62 10.85
CA HIS A 85 -3.58 9.98 12.09
C HIS A 85 -3.88 8.98 13.22
N MET A 86 -5.08 8.40 13.28
CA MET A 86 -5.40 7.35 14.25
C MET A 86 -4.64 6.04 14.00
N LEU A 87 -4.48 5.63 12.74
CA LEU A 87 -3.84 4.35 12.40
C LEU A 87 -2.31 4.42 12.34
N PHE A 88 -1.81 5.58 11.90
CA PHE A 88 -0.41 5.77 11.49
C PHE A 88 0.25 6.99 12.12
N ALA A 89 -0.46 7.78 12.94
CA ALA A 89 0.02 9.05 13.48
C ALA A 89 0.59 9.95 12.36
N ASP A 90 1.80 10.48 12.54
CA ASP A 90 2.47 11.36 11.59
C ASP A 90 3.37 10.59 10.59
N ARG A 91 3.20 9.26 10.49
CA ARG A 91 4.02 8.47 9.58
C ARG A 91 3.71 8.82 8.13
N SER A 92 4.78 8.88 7.35
CA SER A 92 4.68 9.12 5.92
C SER A 92 4.09 7.92 5.19
N ASP A 93 3.50 8.21 4.04
CA ASP A 93 2.95 7.24 3.09
C ASP A 93 4.01 6.19 2.67
N TYR A 94 5.31 6.55 2.69
CA TYR A 94 6.40 5.60 2.42
C TYR A 94 6.60 4.61 3.56
N SER A 95 6.56 5.08 4.80
CA SER A 95 6.67 4.21 5.97
C SER A 95 5.49 3.24 6.04
N VAL A 96 4.29 3.70 5.70
CA VAL A 96 3.09 2.85 5.65
C VAL A 96 3.16 1.87 4.48
N LEU A 97 3.57 2.32 3.28
CA LEU A 97 3.78 1.41 2.14
C LEU A 97 4.79 0.31 2.46
N HIS A 98 5.90 0.68 3.10
CA HIS A 98 6.92 -0.27 3.53
C HIS A 98 6.37 -1.29 4.54
N GLU A 99 5.56 -0.85 5.52
CA GLU A 99 4.88 -1.77 6.46
C GLU A 99 3.90 -2.70 5.73
N VAL A 100 3.08 -2.18 4.81
CA VAL A 100 2.15 -3.00 4.03
C VAL A 100 2.89 -4.06 3.22
N VAL A 101 4.04 -3.73 2.64
CA VAL A 101 4.77 -4.66 1.77
C VAL A 101 5.67 -5.64 2.55
N ARG A 102 6.21 -5.27 3.73
CA ARG A 102 7.17 -6.12 4.49
C ARG A 102 6.61 -7.29 5.29
N ALA A 103 5.35 -7.66 5.07
CA ALA A 103 4.52 -8.46 5.99
C ALA A 103 4.30 -7.69 7.30
N SER A 104 3.04 -7.45 7.63
CA SER A 104 2.66 -6.70 8.82
C SER A 104 1.30 -7.17 9.32
N ARG A 105 0.78 -6.48 10.34
CA ARG A 105 -0.63 -6.61 10.73
C ARG A 105 -1.62 -6.40 9.57
N TRP A 106 -1.17 -5.86 8.43
CA TRP A 106 -2.01 -5.56 7.27
C TRP A 106 -1.85 -6.54 6.12
N SER A 107 -0.81 -7.36 6.09
CA SER A 107 -0.56 -8.29 4.99
C SER A 107 0.07 -9.58 5.52
N PRO A 108 -0.42 -10.75 5.08
CA PRO A 108 0.19 -12.02 5.44
C PRO A 108 1.67 -12.08 5.02
N ALA A 109 2.45 -12.88 5.74
CA ALA A 109 3.81 -13.21 5.31
C ALA A 109 3.80 -13.85 3.92
N GLY A 110 4.75 -13.46 3.06
CA GLY A 110 4.83 -13.96 1.68
C GLY A 110 3.78 -13.38 0.71
N TYR A 111 2.87 -12.51 1.17
CA TYR A 111 1.85 -11.91 0.31
C TYR A 111 2.47 -11.08 -0.83
N PHE A 112 3.62 -10.44 -0.59
CA PHE A 112 4.38 -9.70 -1.61
C PHE A 112 5.72 -10.37 -1.87
N PRO A 113 5.83 -11.37 -2.75
CA PRO A 113 7.11 -12.05 -3.00
C PRO A 113 8.18 -11.11 -3.55
N MET A 114 7.78 -10.09 -4.32
CA MET A 114 8.71 -9.13 -4.91
C MET A 114 8.07 -7.77 -5.17
N GLY A 115 8.86 -6.72 -5.00
CA GLY A 115 8.49 -5.37 -5.42
C GLY A 115 9.72 -4.53 -5.76
N HIS A 116 9.59 -3.67 -6.76
CA HIS A 116 10.62 -2.72 -7.17
C HIS A 116 10.00 -1.35 -7.37
N ILE A 117 10.43 -0.37 -6.61
CA ILE A 117 10.02 1.03 -6.76
C ILE A 117 11.26 1.86 -7.09
N VAL A 118 11.25 2.51 -8.25
CA VAL A 118 12.31 3.41 -8.70
C VAL A 118 11.86 4.84 -8.48
N LEU A 119 12.63 5.60 -7.72
CA LEU A 119 12.38 7.00 -7.40
C LEU A 119 12.88 7.90 -8.54
N ALA A 120 12.30 9.09 -8.65
CA ALA A 120 12.68 10.07 -9.67
C ALA A 120 14.15 10.51 -9.56
N GLY A 121 14.70 10.58 -8.34
CA GLY A 121 16.11 10.88 -8.07
C GLY A 121 17.09 9.73 -8.30
N GLY A 122 16.64 8.59 -8.85
CA GLY A 122 17.49 7.44 -9.17
C GLY A 122 17.62 6.38 -8.06
N GLY A 123 17.11 6.65 -6.85
CA GLY A 123 17.02 5.65 -5.79
C GLY A 123 16.11 4.48 -6.17
N LYS A 124 16.41 3.27 -5.68
CA LYS A 124 15.57 2.08 -5.88
C LYS A 124 15.26 1.44 -4.52
N ILE A 125 13.98 1.19 -4.27
CA ILE A 125 13.51 0.38 -3.16
C ILE A 125 13.15 -0.99 -3.73
N THR A 126 13.77 -2.04 -3.19
CA THR A 126 13.45 -3.41 -3.54
C THR A 126 12.91 -4.12 -2.32
N TYR A 127 11.78 -4.80 -2.50
CA TYR A 127 11.18 -5.70 -1.55
C TYR A 127 11.36 -7.11 -2.11
N GLY A 128 11.95 -8.00 -1.32
CA GLY A 128 12.10 -9.42 -1.63
C GLY A 128 12.06 -10.19 -0.33
N PHE A 129 11.29 -11.27 -0.29
CA PHE A 129 11.07 -12.09 0.90
C PHE A 129 11.22 -13.56 0.55
#